data_AF-A0A259C8Z5-F1
#
_entry.id   AF-A0A259C8Z5-F1
#
_cell.length_a   1.000
_cell.length_b   1.000
_cell.length_c   1.000
_cell.angle_alpha   90.00
_cell.angle_beta   90.00
_cell.angle_gamma   90.00
#
_symmetry.space_group_name_H-M   'P 1'
#
loop_
_entity.id
_entity.type
_entity.pdbx_description
1 polymer ?
#
loop_
_entity_poly.entity_id
_entity_poly.type
_entity_poly.pdbx_seq_one_letter_code
_entity_poly.pdbx_strand_id
1 'polypeptide(L)'
;MTSISAQEIKINILGGLTVALAMVPEAIAFALVAHVSPLTGLYAAFIVALITSAFGGRPGMVSGATGALAVVMVALVVTHGVEYLFATVVLMGVLQVLFAVAKLGKLIRMVPYPVMLGFVNGLAIVIFLAQFSHFKVTDANGVTVWMSGQALYVMLGLIALTMVIIYLFPKITKAVPA
;
A
#
# COMPACT_ATOMS: atom_id res chain seq x y z
N MET A 1 -20.78 3.73 24.32
CA MET A 1 -20.49 4.48 23.07
C MET A 1 -20.47 5.94 23.45
N THR A 2 -19.27 6.46 23.71
CA THR A 2 -19.05 7.83 24.20
C THR A 2 -19.46 8.84 23.14
N SER A 3 -20.07 9.95 23.56
CA SER A 3 -20.49 11.06 22.71
C SER A 3 -19.31 11.55 21.86
N ILE A 4 -19.41 11.42 20.54
CA ILE A 4 -18.39 11.93 19.61
C ILE A 4 -18.39 13.46 19.72
N SER A 5 -17.26 14.05 20.13
CA SER A 5 -17.12 15.50 20.23
C SER A 5 -16.95 16.15 18.85
N ALA A 6 -17.30 17.44 18.72
CA ALA A 6 -17.07 18.18 17.47
C ALA A 6 -15.58 18.20 17.05
N GLN A 7 -14.68 18.17 18.04
CA GLN A 7 -13.24 18.09 17.82
C GLN A 7 -12.83 16.72 17.25
N GLU A 8 -13.41 15.62 17.75
CA GLU A 8 -13.17 14.27 17.21
C GLU A 8 -13.71 14.11 15.79
N ILE A 9 -14.89 14.68 15.48
CA ILE A 9 -15.43 14.69 14.11
C ILE A 9 -14.45 15.37 13.16
N LYS A 10 -13.94 16.55 13.53
CA LYS A 10 -12.95 17.28 12.73
C LYS A 10 -11.68 16.45 12.50
N ILE A 11 -11.15 15.82 13.55
CA ILE A 11 -9.93 15.00 13.46
C ILE A 11 -10.17 13.77 12.58
N ASN A 12 -11.30 13.06 12.75
CA ASN A 12 -11.62 11.87 11.97
C ASN A 12 -11.83 12.19 10.49
N ILE A 13 -12.49 13.30 10.16
CA ILE A 13 -12.70 13.72 8.77
C ILE A 13 -11.36 14.12 8.13
N LEU A 14 -10.57 14.97 8.80
CA LEU A 14 -9.29 15.43 8.25
C LEU A 14 -8.27 14.29 8.14
N GLY A 15 -8.18 13.44 9.16
CA GLY A 15 -7.31 12.25 9.15
C GLY A 15 -7.75 11.24 8.10
N GLY A 16 -9.05 10.95 8.01
CA GLY A 16 -9.61 10.05 7.01
C GLY A 16 -9.37 10.55 5.58
N LEU A 17 -9.58 11.84 5.33
CA LEU A 17 -9.31 12.44 4.01
C LEU A 17 -7.82 12.38 3.65
N THR A 18 -6.95 12.70 4.60
CA THR A 18 -5.50 12.66 4.40
C THR A 18 -5.03 11.25 4.05
N VAL A 19 -5.49 10.25 4.80
CA VAL A 19 -5.12 8.85 4.56
C VAL A 19 -5.72 8.33 3.26
N ALA A 20 -6.97 8.69 2.93
CA ALA A 20 -7.58 8.33 1.66
C ALA A 20 -6.79 8.87 0.47
N LEU A 21 -6.40 10.15 0.50
CA LEU A 21 -5.58 10.77 -0.55
C LEU A 21 -4.18 10.14 -0.65
N ALA A 22 -3.58 9.77 0.47
CA ALA A 22 -2.28 9.09 0.49
C ALA A 22 -2.35 7.66 -0.10
N MET A 23 -3.45 6.94 0.12
CA MET A 23 -3.61 5.55 -0.35
C MET A 23 -3.88 5.42 -1.86
N VAL A 24 -4.41 6.45 -2.53
CA VAL A 24 -4.70 6.42 -3.97
C VAL A 24 -3.45 6.09 -4.82
N PRO A 25 -2.35 6.86 -4.73
CA PRO A 25 -1.14 6.55 -5.50
C PRO A 25 -0.51 5.22 -5.07
N GLU A 26 -0.58 4.85 -3.79
CA GLU A 26 -0.06 3.58 -3.27
C GLU A 26 -0.80 2.36 -3.87
N ALA A 27 -2.14 2.40 -3.90
CA ALA A 27 -2.95 1.32 -4.49
C ALA A 27 -2.71 1.16 -6.00
N ILE A 28 -2.53 2.28 -6.71
CA ILE A 28 -2.20 2.28 -8.15
C ILE A 28 -0.81 1.67 -8.37
N ALA A 29 0.19 2.09 -7.59
CA ALA A 29 1.55 1.58 -7.72
C ALA A 29 1.62 0.06 -7.49
N PHE A 30 0.96 -0.45 -6.45
CA PHE A 30 0.93 -1.89 -6.19
C PHE A 30 0.16 -2.69 -7.24
N ALA A 31 -0.93 -2.14 -7.80
CA ALA A 31 -1.63 -2.77 -8.90
C ALA A 31 -0.74 -2.91 -10.15
N LEU A 32 0.01 -1.86 -10.49
CA LEU A 32 0.95 -1.87 -11.61
C LEU A 32 2.09 -2.89 -11.39
N VAL A 33 2.63 -2.95 -10.18
CA VAL A 33 3.66 -3.93 -9.79
C VAL A 33 3.13 -5.36 -9.90
N ALA A 34 1.86 -5.59 -9.53
CA ALA A 34 1.20 -6.89 -9.66
C ALA A 34 0.66 -7.21 -11.07
N HIS A 35 1.00 -6.40 -12.08
CA HIS A 35 0.56 -6.57 -13.47
C HIS A 35 -0.98 -6.61 -13.63
N VAL A 36 -1.71 -5.89 -12.79
CA VAL A 36 -3.16 -5.73 -12.87
C VAL A 36 -3.55 -4.29 -13.16
N SER A 37 -4.78 -4.10 -13.66
CA SER A 37 -5.30 -2.75 -13.96
C SER A 37 -5.27 -1.87 -12.69
N PRO A 38 -4.83 -0.60 -12.78
CA PRO A 38 -4.89 0.36 -11.68
C PRO A 38 -6.28 0.48 -11.04
N LEU A 39 -7.34 0.36 -11.84
CA LEU A 39 -8.72 0.44 -11.35
C LEU A 39 -9.03 -0.71 -10.39
N THR A 40 -8.48 -1.91 -10.63
CA THR A 40 -8.66 -3.07 -9.75
C THR A 40 -8.06 -2.81 -8.36
N GLY A 41 -6.88 -2.18 -8.31
CA GLY A 41 -6.25 -1.78 -7.04
C GLY A 41 -7.07 -0.76 -6.27
N LEU A 42 -7.61 0.25 -6.96
CA LEU A 42 -8.49 1.26 -6.37
C LEU A 42 -9.80 0.67 -5.83
N TYR A 43 -10.45 -0.21 -6.60
CA TYR A 43 -11.65 -0.91 -6.15
C TYR A 43 -11.36 -1.78 -4.93
N ALA A 44 -10.25 -2.52 -4.93
CA ALA A 44 -9.85 -3.33 -3.78
C ALA A 44 -9.62 -2.48 -2.51
N ALA A 45 -8.86 -1.38 -2.63
CA ALA A 45 -8.58 -0.48 -1.51
C ALA A 45 -9.87 0.13 -0.95
N PHE A 46 -10.78 0.59 -1.82
CA PHE A 46 -12.07 1.14 -1.42
C PHE A 46 -12.95 0.11 -0.68
N ILE A 47 -13.09 -1.10 -1.25
CA ILE A 47 -13.92 -2.16 -0.67
C ILE A 47 -13.36 -2.60 0.69
N VAL A 48 -12.05 -2.78 0.82
CA VAL A 48 -11.41 -3.16 2.08
C VAL A 48 -11.59 -2.05 3.13
N ALA A 49 -11.38 -0.78 2.77
CA ALA A 49 -11.60 0.34 3.68
C ALA A 49 -13.05 0.41 4.18
N LEU A 50 -14.03 0.23 3.28
CA LEU A 50 -15.45 0.23 3.63
C LEU A 50 -15.78 -0.92 4.59
N ILE A 51 -15.42 -2.15 4.23
CA ILE A 51 -15.70 -3.35 5.05
C ILE A 51 -15.04 -3.22 6.42
N THR A 52 -13.76 -2.81 6.48
CA THR A 52 -13.03 -2.71 7.74
C THR A 52 -13.46 -1.51 8.59
N SER A 53 -13.96 -0.43 8.01
CA SER A 53 -14.58 0.67 8.77
C SER A 53 -15.89 0.25 9.45
N ALA A 54 -16.67 -0.64 8.81
CA ALA A 54 -17.96 -1.09 9.31
C ALA A 54 -17.84 -2.27 10.29
N PHE A 55 -16.95 -3.21 10.00
CA PHE A 55 -16.83 -4.50 10.73
C PHE A 55 -15.49 -4.68 11.46
N GLY A 56 -14.57 -3.72 11.37
CA GLY A 56 -13.24 -3.81 11.97
C GLY A 56 -13.26 -3.75 13.50
N GLY A 57 -12.31 -4.44 14.13
CA GLY A 57 -12.24 -4.58 15.59
C GLY A 57 -11.31 -3.60 16.30
N ARG A 58 -10.63 -2.69 15.58
CA ARG A 58 -9.62 -1.79 16.16
C ARG A 58 -9.78 -0.35 15.66
N PRO A 59 -10.36 0.55 16.48
CA PRO A 59 -10.51 1.96 16.14
C PRO A 59 -9.17 2.62 15.79
N GLY A 60 -9.21 3.49 14.78
CA GLY A 60 -8.04 4.24 14.31
C GLY A 60 -7.07 3.46 13.41
N MET A 61 -7.29 2.17 13.15
CA MET A 61 -6.54 1.46 12.11
C MET A 61 -7.19 1.62 10.75
N VAL A 62 -6.36 1.93 9.75
CA VAL A 62 -6.77 1.94 8.35
C VAL A 62 -6.29 0.65 7.70
N SER A 63 -7.19 -0.02 6.98
CA SER A 63 -6.85 -1.20 6.19
C SER A 63 -6.88 -0.82 4.71
N GLY A 64 -5.86 -1.23 3.96
CA GLY A 64 -5.70 -0.87 2.56
C GLY A 64 -4.78 -1.83 1.83
N ALA A 65 -4.29 -1.40 0.66
CA ALA A 65 -3.30 -2.15 -0.08
C ALA A 65 -1.98 -2.23 0.72
N THR A 66 -1.33 -3.39 0.73
CA THR A 66 -0.05 -3.57 1.43
C THR A 66 1.02 -4.02 0.44
N GLY A 67 2.23 -3.47 0.57
CA GLY A 67 3.36 -3.89 -0.27
C GLY A 67 3.68 -5.39 -0.12
N ALA A 68 3.50 -5.95 1.08
CA ALA A 68 3.71 -7.37 1.34
C ALA A 68 2.82 -8.26 0.47
N LEU A 69 1.54 -7.91 0.34
CA LEU A 69 0.61 -8.65 -0.49
C LEU A 69 0.97 -8.49 -1.98
N ALA A 70 1.31 -7.26 -2.40
CA ALA A 70 1.69 -6.97 -3.79
C ALA A 70 2.85 -7.84 -4.27
N VAL A 71 3.90 -8.02 -3.45
CA VAL A 71 5.07 -8.87 -3.79
C VAL A 71 4.68 -10.32 -4.05
N VAL A 72 3.80 -10.88 -3.22
CA VAL A 72 3.32 -12.27 -3.39
C VAL A 72 2.41 -12.37 -4.61
N MET A 73 1.59 -11.35 -4.86
CA MET A 73 0.71 -11.28 -6.03
C MET A 73 1.50 -11.25 -7.34
N VAL A 74 2.62 -10.50 -7.41
CA VAL A 74 3.47 -10.48 -8.61
C VAL A 74 3.93 -11.89 -8.96
N ALA A 75 4.46 -12.63 -7.99
CA ALA A 75 4.96 -13.98 -8.20
C ALA A 75 3.85 -14.91 -8.70
N LEU A 76 2.64 -14.80 -8.14
CA LEU A 76 1.48 -15.59 -8.57
C LEU A 76 1.04 -15.23 -9.99
N VAL A 77 0.90 -13.94 -10.30
CA VAL A 77 0.42 -13.47 -11.61
C VAL A 77 1.40 -13.83 -12.72
N VAL A 78 2.71 -13.68 -12.49
CA VAL A 78 3.74 -14.04 -13.47
C VAL A 78 3.77 -15.54 -13.75
N THR A 79 3.47 -16.37 -12.75
CA THR A 79 3.56 -17.83 -12.88
C THR A 79 2.26 -18.50 -13.35
N HIS A 80 1.10 -17.97 -12.97
CA HIS A 80 -0.19 -18.62 -13.20
C HIS A 80 -1.20 -17.74 -13.96
N GLY A 81 -0.96 -16.44 -14.08
CA GLY A 81 -1.90 -15.49 -14.70
C GLY A 81 -2.76 -14.73 -13.69
N VAL A 82 -3.48 -13.72 -14.19
CA VAL A 82 -4.27 -12.79 -13.37
C VAL A 82 -5.55 -13.45 -12.83
N GLU A 83 -6.08 -14.46 -13.50
CA GLU A 83 -7.29 -15.17 -13.10
C GLU A 83 -7.10 -15.87 -11.74
N TYR A 84 -5.91 -16.44 -11.52
CA TYR A 84 -5.54 -17.10 -10.27
C TYR A 84 -5.39 -16.12 -9.11
N LEU A 85 -5.08 -14.85 -9.38
CA LEU A 85 -5.08 -13.80 -8.37
C LEU A 85 -6.45 -13.67 -7.72
N PHE A 86 -7.51 -13.54 -8.53
CA PHE A 86 -8.87 -13.37 -8.04
C PHE A 86 -9.33 -14.60 -7.24
N ALA A 87 -9.07 -15.80 -7.74
CA ALA A 87 -9.39 -17.04 -7.03
C ALA A 87 -8.66 -17.12 -5.67
N THR A 88 -7.39 -16.72 -5.64
CA THR A 88 -6.58 -16.74 -4.41
C THR A 88 -7.07 -15.70 -3.40
N VAL A 89 -7.49 -14.51 -3.84
CA VAL A 89 -8.06 -13.49 -2.94
C VAL A 89 -9.37 -13.96 -2.31
N VAL A 90 -10.25 -14.61 -3.09
CA VAL A 90 -11.48 -15.20 -2.56
C VAL A 90 -11.15 -16.29 -1.54
N LEU A 91 -10.23 -17.20 -1.87
CA LEU A 91 -9.78 -18.25 -0.96
C LEU A 91 -9.17 -17.68 0.33
N MET A 92 -8.33 -16.66 0.20
CA MET A 92 -7.76 -15.93 1.34
C MET A 92 -8.86 -15.37 2.25
N GLY A 93 -9.89 -14.75 1.68
CA GLY A 93 -11.04 -14.24 2.45
C GLY A 93 -11.78 -15.36 3.19
N VAL A 94 -12.03 -16.49 2.54
CA VAL A 94 -12.65 -17.67 3.19
C VAL A 94 -11.78 -18.16 4.35
N LEU A 95 -10.47 -18.30 4.15
CA LEU A 95 -9.54 -18.72 5.20
C LEU A 95 -9.52 -17.71 6.37
N GLN A 96 -9.55 -16.41 6.09
CA GLN A 96 -9.63 -15.37 7.11
C GLN A 96 -10.91 -15.48 7.94
N VAL A 97 -12.07 -15.74 7.31
CA VAL A 97 -13.35 -15.96 8.01
C VAL A 97 -13.28 -17.20 8.90
N LEU A 98 -12.72 -18.31 8.39
CA LEU A 98 -12.53 -19.53 9.18
C LEU A 98 -11.65 -19.29 10.41
N PHE A 99 -10.53 -18.58 10.24
CA PHE A 99 -9.65 -18.21 11.36
C PHE A 99 -10.32 -17.26 12.36
N ALA A 100 -11.18 -16.36 11.90
CA ALA A 100 -11.96 -15.48 12.76
C ALA A 100 -12.98 -16.27 13.61
N VAL A 101 -13.75 -17.17 12.99
CA VAL A 101 -14.73 -18.04 13.68
C VAL A 101 -14.03 -18.97 14.67
N ALA A 102 -12.88 -19.55 14.30
CA ALA A 102 -12.06 -20.37 15.18
C ALA A 102 -11.28 -19.56 16.24
N LYS A 103 -11.40 -18.23 16.26
CA LYS A 103 -10.73 -17.30 17.20
C LYS A 103 -9.20 -17.44 17.21
N LEU A 104 -8.62 -17.83 16.07
CA LEU A 104 -7.18 -18.05 15.92
C LEU A 104 -6.36 -16.75 15.80
N GLY A 105 -7.01 -15.59 15.76
CA GLY A 105 -6.31 -14.30 15.70
C GLY A 105 -5.35 -14.03 16.88
N LYS A 106 -5.54 -14.72 18.02
CA LYS A 106 -4.61 -14.63 19.16
C LYS A 106 -3.23 -15.24 18.85
N LEU A 107 -3.15 -16.19 17.92
CA LEU A 107 -1.90 -16.88 17.56
C LEU A 107 -0.88 -15.94 16.90
N ILE A 108 -1.33 -14.85 16.25
CA ILE A 108 -0.43 -13.83 15.70
C ILE A 108 0.46 -13.19 16.79
N ARG A 109 0.02 -13.18 18.05
CA ARG A 109 0.84 -12.69 19.17
C ARG A 109 2.03 -13.59 19.50
N MET A 110 2.06 -14.82 18.98
CA MET A 110 3.16 -15.76 19.17
C MET A 110 4.28 -15.58 18.15
N VAL A 111 4.10 -14.72 17.12
CA VAL A 111 5.14 -14.45 16.13
C VAL A 111 6.31 -13.73 16.82
N PRO A 112 7.53 -14.29 16.81
CA PRO A 112 8.68 -13.66 17.45
C PRO A 112 9.02 -12.31 16.82
N TYR A 113 9.44 -11.35 17.65
CA TYR A 113 9.87 -10.03 17.19
C TYR A 113 10.97 -10.07 16.10
N PRO A 114 11.99 -10.96 16.17
CA PRO A 114 12.98 -11.08 15.09
C PRO A 114 12.40 -11.44 13.72
N VAL A 115 11.32 -12.23 13.68
CA VAL A 115 10.64 -12.61 12.43
C VAL A 115 9.92 -11.40 11.83
N MET A 116 9.26 -10.61 12.67
CA MET A 116 8.63 -9.36 12.24
C MET A 116 9.65 -8.37 11.68
N LEU A 117 10.79 -8.20 12.34
CA LEU A 117 11.89 -7.35 11.84
C LEU A 117 12.46 -7.85 10.50
N GLY A 118 12.73 -9.15 10.40
CA GLY A 118 13.20 -9.75 9.16
C GLY A 118 12.22 -9.55 8.00
N PHE A 119 10.94 -9.74 8.26
CA PHE A 119 9.88 -9.51 7.28
C PHE A 119 9.81 -8.05 6.82
N VAL A 120 9.77 -7.08 7.74
CA VAL A 120 9.69 -5.65 7.39
C VAL A 120 10.96 -5.17 6.66
N ASN A 121 12.15 -5.64 7.06
CA ASN A 121 13.40 -5.31 6.36
C ASN A 121 13.43 -5.92 4.94
N GLY A 122 13.00 -7.17 4.79
CA GLY A 122 12.87 -7.80 3.48
C GLY A 122 11.90 -7.04 2.58
N LEU A 123 10.74 -6.65 3.11
CA LEU A 123 9.77 -5.82 2.40
C LEU A 123 10.36 -4.48 1.97
N ALA A 124 11.09 -3.79 2.86
CA ALA A 124 11.74 -2.53 2.53
C ALA A 124 12.74 -2.67 1.37
N ILE A 125 13.53 -3.75 1.36
CA ILE A 125 14.46 -4.06 0.26
C ILE A 125 13.70 -4.31 -1.04
N VAL A 126 12.63 -5.10 -1.02
CA VAL A 126 11.85 -5.39 -2.23
C VAL A 126 11.20 -4.12 -2.79
N ILE A 127 10.60 -3.28 -1.93
CA ILE A 127 10.02 -2.00 -2.35
C ILE A 127 11.11 -1.09 -2.95
N PHE A 128 12.27 -1.00 -2.30
CA PHE A 128 13.41 -0.22 -2.78
C PHE A 128 13.89 -0.68 -4.16
N LEU A 129 14.08 -1.99 -4.34
CA LEU A 129 14.48 -2.57 -5.62
C LEU A 129 13.43 -2.37 -6.71
N ALA A 130 12.14 -2.44 -6.38
CA ALA A 130 11.05 -2.19 -7.32
C ALA A 130 11.08 -0.76 -7.89
N GLN A 131 11.57 0.23 -7.14
CA GLN A 131 11.67 1.62 -7.62
C GLN A 131 12.62 1.79 -8.82
N PHE A 132 13.65 0.95 -8.94
CA PHE A 132 14.60 1.04 -10.05
C PHE A 132 13.96 0.77 -11.41
N SER A 133 12.83 0.06 -11.45
CA SER A 133 12.07 -0.17 -12.68
C SER A 133 11.56 1.14 -13.29
N HIS A 134 11.25 2.15 -12.48
CA HIS A 134 10.79 3.46 -12.94
C HIS A 134 11.89 4.29 -13.61
N PHE A 135 13.17 3.92 -13.44
CA PHE A 135 14.30 4.52 -14.14
C PHE A 135 14.59 3.85 -15.49
N LYS A 136 13.76 2.91 -15.94
CA LYS A 136 13.87 2.31 -17.27
C LYS A 136 12.85 2.92 -18.20
N VAL A 137 13.28 3.28 -19.41
CA VAL A 137 12.44 3.84 -20.47
C VAL A 137 12.50 2.93 -21.69
N THR A 138 11.38 2.81 -22.39
CA THR A 138 11.30 2.05 -23.65
C THR A 138 11.76 2.95 -24.78
N ASP A 139 12.82 2.54 -25.48
CA ASP A 139 13.31 3.26 -26.66
C ASP A 139 12.39 3.03 -27.87
N ALA A 140 12.59 3.78 -28.95
CA ALA A 140 11.84 3.67 -30.21
C ALA A 140 11.85 2.25 -30.81
N ASN A 141 12.83 1.44 -30.45
CA ASN A 141 12.99 0.04 -30.87
C ASN A 141 12.30 -0.98 -29.94
N GLY A 142 11.56 -0.53 -28.93
CA GLY A 142 10.87 -1.42 -27.96
C GLY A 142 11.78 -2.04 -26.91
N VAL A 143 13.07 -1.68 -26.88
CA VAL A 143 14.05 -2.18 -25.90
C VAL A 143 14.01 -1.30 -24.65
N THR A 144 14.02 -1.93 -23.47
CA THR A 144 14.11 -1.23 -22.19
C THR A 144 15.56 -0.81 -21.92
N VAL A 145 15.79 0.51 -21.91
CA VAL A 145 17.10 1.11 -21.62
C VAL A 145 17.02 1.94 -20.35
N TRP A 146 18.16 2.14 -19.69
CA TRP A 146 18.24 3.02 -18.53
C TRP A 146 18.03 4.48 -18.93
N MET A 147 17.23 5.20 -18.15
CA MET A 147 16.96 6.61 -18.33
C MET A 147 18.28 7.40 -18.23
N SER A 148 18.52 8.26 -19.22
CA SER A 148 19.73 9.07 -19.31
C SER A 148 19.42 10.49 -19.78
N GLY A 149 20.40 11.39 -19.64
CA GLY A 149 20.27 12.79 -20.07
C GLY A 149 19.27 13.59 -19.24
N GLN A 150 18.51 14.46 -19.91
CA GLN A 150 17.59 15.40 -19.27
C GLN A 150 16.48 14.72 -18.46
N ALA A 151 15.94 13.59 -18.94
CA ALA A 151 14.90 12.85 -18.24
C ALA A 151 15.35 12.38 -16.85
N LEU A 152 16.60 11.88 -16.75
CA LEU A 152 17.17 11.43 -15.48
C LEU A 152 17.31 12.59 -14.49
N TYR A 153 17.83 13.74 -14.94
CA TYR A 153 18.00 14.91 -14.07
C TYR A 153 16.66 15.46 -13.58
N VAL A 154 15.63 15.48 -14.43
CA VAL A 154 14.27 15.87 -14.04
C VAL A 154 13.72 14.90 -13.00
N MET A 155 13.86 13.59 -13.22
CA MET A 155 13.38 12.57 -12.28
C MET A 155 14.09 12.68 -10.91
N LEU A 156 15.41 12.82 -10.89
CA LEU A 156 16.17 13.02 -9.65
C LEU A 156 15.79 14.34 -8.95
N GLY A 157 15.57 15.41 -9.72
CA GLY A 157 15.12 16.70 -9.19
C GLY A 157 13.73 16.60 -8.53
N LEU A 158 12.80 15.89 -9.16
CA LEU A 158 11.47 15.64 -8.60
C LEU A 158 11.54 14.79 -7.33
N ILE A 159 12.35 13.73 -7.32
CA ILE A 159 12.55 12.90 -6.12
C ILE A 159 13.09 13.73 -4.97
N ALA A 160 14.15 14.51 -5.21
CA ALA A 160 14.75 15.37 -4.19
C ALA A 160 13.76 16.40 -3.67
N LEU A 161 12.99 17.04 -4.57
CA LEU A 161 11.95 17.99 -4.19
C LEU A 161 10.87 17.33 -3.32
N THR A 162 10.39 16.14 -3.69
CA THR A 162 9.40 15.40 -2.90
C THR A 162 9.95 15.04 -1.53
N MET A 163 11.20 14.58 -1.42
CA MET A 163 11.83 14.28 -0.12
C MET A 163 11.96 15.53 0.76
N VAL A 164 12.32 16.67 0.17
CA VAL A 164 12.40 17.96 0.88
C VAL A 164 11.03 18.40 1.39
N ILE A 165 9.98 18.29 0.56
CA ILE A 165 8.61 18.62 0.96
C ILE A 165 8.17 17.73 2.11
N ILE A 166 8.31 16.41 1.99
CA ILE A 166 7.91 15.46 3.05
C ILE A 166 8.64 15.75 4.37
N TYR A 167 9.92 16.11 4.32
CA TYR A 167 10.71 16.37 5.53
C TYR A 167 10.46 17.75 6.16
N LEU A 168 10.31 18.79 5.34
CA LEU A 168 10.26 20.18 5.79
C LEU A 168 8.82 20.65 6.05
N PHE A 169 7.85 20.20 5.26
CA PHE A 169 6.46 20.65 5.34
C PHE A 169 5.82 20.41 6.73
N PRO A 170 5.97 19.23 7.37
CA PRO A 170 5.45 19.01 8.73
C PRO A 170 6.11 19.89 9.80
N LYS A 171 7.31 20.42 9.53
CA LYS A 171 8.01 21.34 10.45
C LYS A 171 7.50 22.78 10.34
N ILE A 172 6.97 23.16 9.17
CA ILE A 172 6.44 24.50 8.91
C ILE A 172 4.99 24.62 9.38
N THR A 173 4.17 23.57 9.22
CA THR A 173 2.76 23.59 9.65
C THR A 173 2.32 22.27 10.27
N LYS A 174 1.53 22.37 11.35
CA LYS A 174 0.84 21.24 12.01
C LYS A 174 -0.67 21.22 11.72
N ALA A 175 -1.11 22.03 10.77
CA ALA A 175 -2.54 22.22 10.49
C ALA A 175 -3.19 21.01 9.78
N VAL A 176 -2.41 20.29 8.97
CA VAL A 176 -2.81 19.03 8.36
C VAL A 176 -2.13 17.91 9.15
N PRO A 177 -2.87 16.88 9.59
CA PRO A 177 -2.27 15.69 10.17
C PRO A 177 -1.29 15.09 9.16
N ALA A 178 -0.02 14.93 9.54
CA ALA A 178 1.00 14.25 8.75
C ALA A 178 1.22 12.84 9.30
#